data_AF-K2AUC8-F1
#
_entry.id   AF-K2AUC8-F1
#
_cell.length_a   1.000
_cell.length_b   1.000
_cell.length_c   1.000
_cell.angle_alpha   90.00
_cell.angle_beta   90.00
_cell.angle_gamma   90.00
#
_symmetry.space_group_name_H-M   'P 1'
#
loop_
_entity.id
_entity.type
_entity.pdbx_description
1 polymer ?
#
loop_
_entity_poly.entity_id
_entity_poly.type
_entity_poly.pdbx_seq_one_letter_code
_entity_poly.pdbx_strand_id
1 'polypeptide(L)'
;MIVDTASESDCSDNCPVLPLGDYVSRNGAFAGVNGSYFCPSDYPSCAGKVNTFDTLLMNKNKVYFNSENNKFSTVPLIYFSGNSAGIRGQTLEWGRDTGVDMVIANQGLLLLGGNIMFGGDGDPKKGSKGGRSFVGNKGNTAYIGVVHNATVAESAYAL
;
A
#
# COMPACT_ATOMS: atom_id res chain seq x y z
N MET A 1 -1.06 12.60 6.20
CA MET A 1 -1.06 11.62 5.09
C MET A 1 -2.49 11.20 4.83
N ILE A 2 -2.85 10.83 3.60
CA ILE A 2 -4.20 10.34 3.27
C ILE A 2 -4.07 9.00 2.53
N VAL A 3 -4.81 7.99 2.97
CA VAL A 3 -5.04 6.74 2.23
C VAL A 3 -6.45 6.81 1.68
N ASP A 4 -6.60 6.76 0.36
CA ASP A 4 -7.88 6.96 -0.30
C ASP A 4 -8.15 5.87 -1.35
N THR A 5 -9.43 5.55 -1.53
CA THR A 5 -9.91 4.50 -2.46
C THR A 5 -11.03 5.06 -3.33
N ALA A 6 -11.10 4.66 -4.60
CA ALA A 6 -12.19 5.09 -5.47
C ALA A 6 -13.54 4.55 -5.00
N SER A 7 -13.56 3.32 -4.46
CA SER A 7 -14.75 2.73 -3.85
C SER A 7 -14.97 3.28 -2.45
N GLU A 8 -16.23 3.48 -2.08
CA GLU A 8 -16.67 3.93 -0.75
C GLU A 8 -16.93 2.77 0.22
N SER A 9 -17.06 1.54 -0.30
CA SER A 9 -17.27 0.31 0.48
C SER A 9 -16.37 -0.81 -0.02
N ASP A 10 -16.21 -1.88 0.75
CA ASP A 10 -15.53 -3.09 0.28
C ASP A 10 -16.15 -3.55 -1.05
N CYS A 11 -15.30 -4.08 -1.94
CA CYS A 11 -15.65 -4.39 -3.30
C CYS A 11 -14.95 -5.68 -3.75
N SER A 12 -15.73 -6.60 -4.30
CA SER A 12 -15.30 -7.96 -4.60
C SER A 12 -15.04 -8.24 -6.08
N ASP A 13 -15.48 -7.38 -6.99
CA ASP A 13 -15.18 -7.45 -8.43
C ASP A 13 -15.50 -6.11 -9.12
N ASN A 14 -14.85 -5.84 -10.25
CA ASN A 14 -14.99 -4.62 -11.06
C ASN A 14 -14.95 -3.33 -10.24
N CYS A 15 -14.03 -3.26 -9.28
CA CYS A 15 -13.95 -2.11 -8.39
C CYS A 15 -13.58 -0.84 -9.16
N PRO A 16 -14.13 0.32 -8.78
CA PRO A 16 -13.81 1.57 -9.43
C PRO A 16 -12.32 1.88 -9.23
N VAL A 17 -11.74 2.50 -10.26
CA VAL A 17 -10.37 3.03 -10.25
C VAL A 17 -10.42 4.46 -10.74
N LEU A 18 -9.54 5.30 -10.20
CA LEU A 18 -9.39 6.69 -10.63
C LEU A 18 -7.92 6.96 -10.97
N PRO A 19 -7.65 7.89 -11.90
CA PRO A 19 -6.33 8.46 -12.07
C PRO A 19 -5.76 9.01 -10.75
N LEU A 20 -4.45 8.89 -10.53
CA LEU A 20 -3.77 9.41 -9.34
C LEU A 20 -4.05 10.91 -9.11
N GLY A 21 -4.12 11.70 -10.19
CA GLY A 21 -4.42 13.13 -10.13
C GLY A 21 -5.79 13.45 -9.53
N ASP A 22 -6.79 12.60 -9.75
CA ASP A 22 -8.14 12.80 -9.22
C ASP A 22 -8.17 12.58 -7.70
N TYR A 23 -7.42 11.59 -7.20
CA TYR A 23 -7.22 11.41 -5.77
C TYR A 23 -6.51 12.61 -5.14
N VAL A 24 -5.49 13.17 -5.79
CA VAL A 24 -4.79 14.36 -5.30
C VAL A 24 -5.75 15.56 -5.24
N SER A 25 -6.45 15.84 -6.34
CA SER A 25 -7.36 16.97 -6.46
C SER A 25 -8.52 16.90 -5.47
N ARG A 26 -9.20 15.74 -5.35
CA ARG A 26 -10.39 15.60 -4.49
C ARG A 26 -10.09 15.69 -3.00
N ASN A 27 -8.82 15.53 -2.61
CA ASN A 27 -8.35 15.67 -1.24
C ASN A 27 -7.66 17.01 -0.97
N GLY A 28 -7.53 17.90 -1.97
CA GLY A 28 -6.74 19.11 -1.83
C GLY A 28 -5.27 18.83 -1.48
N ALA A 29 -4.75 17.68 -1.90
CA ALA A 29 -3.37 17.28 -1.60
C ALA A 29 -2.37 17.96 -2.53
N PHE A 30 -1.14 18.13 -2.07
CA PHE A 30 -0.06 18.70 -2.90
C PHE A 30 0.62 17.65 -3.80
N ALA A 31 0.55 16.36 -3.43
CA ALA A 31 1.16 15.25 -4.13
C ALA A 31 0.45 13.93 -3.78
N GLY A 32 0.72 12.89 -4.57
CA GLY A 32 0.23 11.53 -4.34
C GLY A 32 1.18 10.49 -4.92
N VAL A 33 1.04 9.25 -4.44
CA VAL A 33 1.74 8.07 -4.98
C VAL A 33 0.74 6.93 -5.08
N ASN A 34 0.94 6.01 -6.03
CA ASN A 34 0.13 4.80 -6.12
C ASN A 34 0.23 3.97 -4.83
N GLY A 35 -0.91 3.44 -4.39
CA GLY A 35 -1.07 2.68 -3.15
C GLY A 35 -0.91 1.17 -3.32
N SER A 36 -1.90 0.41 -2.84
CA SER A 36 -1.86 -1.06 -2.81
C SER A 36 -1.90 -1.70 -4.18
N TYR A 37 -1.26 -2.86 -4.30
CA TYR A 37 -1.43 -3.76 -5.44
C TYR A 37 -2.91 -4.15 -5.58
N PHE A 38 -3.44 -4.05 -6.79
CA PHE A 38 -4.77 -4.55 -7.14
C PHE A 38 -4.68 -5.58 -8.27
N CYS A 39 -5.74 -6.35 -8.48
CA CYS A 39 -5.85 -7.29 -9.58
C CYS A 39 -6.20 -6.55 -10.87
N PRO A 40 -5.29 -6.35 -11.83
CA PRO A 40 -5.58 -5.51 -12.97
C PRO A 40 -6.47 -6.22 -13.99
N SER A 41 -7.27 -5.44 -14.73
CA SER A 41 -8.27 -5.93 -15.70
C SER A 41 -7.69 -6.71 -16.87
N ASP A 42 -6.41 -6.50 -17.18
CA ASP A 42 -5.70 -7.09 -18.30
C ASP A 42 -5.11 -8.48 -17.98
N TYR A 43 -5.17 -8.92 -16.72
CA TYR A 43 -4.62 -10.21 -16.31
C TYR A 43 -5.73 -11.28 -16.30
N PRO A 44 -5.62 -12.37 -17.08
CA PRO A 44 -6.63 -13.42 -17.08
C PRO A 44 -6.90 -14.04 -15.70
N SER A 45 -5.86 -14.09 -14.84
CA SER A 45 -5.96 -14.55 -13.45
C SER A 45 -6.80 -13.65 -12.54
N CYS A 46 -7.19 -12.47 -13.01
CA CYS A 46 -8.03 -11.50 -12.30
C CYS A 46 -9.49 -11.55 -12.70
N ALA A 47 -9.89 -12.45 -13.60
CA ALA A 47 -11.30 -12.63 -13.94
C ALA A 47 -12.15 -12.92 -12.67
N GLY A 48 -13.22 -12.15 -12.51
CA GLY A 48 -14.11 -12.22 -11.34
C GLY A 48 -13.58 -11.56 -10.06
N LYS A 49 -12.46 -10.84 -10.15
CA LYS A 49 -11.92 -10.01 -9.05
C LYS A 49 -11.17 -8.78 -9.57
N VAL A 50 -11.67 -8.17 -10.64
CA VAL A 50 -11.03 -7.05 -11.32
C VAL A 50 -10.99 -5.83 -10.39
N ASN A 51 -9.83 -5.19 -10.34
CA ASN A 51 -9.52 -4.02 -9.50
C ASN A 51 -9.67 -4.22 -7.99
N THR A 52 -9.75 -5.47 -7.52
CA THR A 52 -9.80 -5.77 -6.08
C THR A 52 -8.39 -5.81 -5.49
N PHE A 53 -8.31 -5.67 -4.17
CA PHE A 53 -7.08 -5.84 -3.42
C PHE A 53 -7.01 -7.28 -2.88
N ASP A 54 -5.79 -7.83 -2.78
CA ASP A 54 -5.54 -9.09 -2.03
C ASP A 54 -4.83 -8.79 -0.68
N THR A 55 -4.50 -7.51 -0.39
CA THR A 55 -3.98 -7.02 0.91
C THR A 55 -5.04 -6.24 1.67
N LEU A 56 -4.88 -6.09 2.99
CA LEU A 56 -5.76 -5.25 3.81
C LEU A 56 -5.45 -3.76 3.63
N LEU A 57 -6.48 -2.94 3.70
CA LEU A 57 -6.35 -1.49 3.86
C LEU A 57 -7.57 -0.92 4.59
N MET A 58 -7.38 0.24 5.21
CA MET A 58 -8.44 1.08 5.75
C MET A 58 -8.24 2.50 5.25
N ASN A 59 -9.22 3.00 4.52
CA ASN A 59 -9.15 4.32 3.91
C ASN A 59 -9.44 5.45 4.94
N LYS A 60 -9.34 6.70 4.48
CA LYS A 60 -9.62 7.91 5.28
C LYS A 60 -11.01 7.97 5.93
N ASN A 61 -11.97 7.20 5.40
CA ASN A 61 -13.34 7.10 5.91
C ASN A 61 -13.50 5.91 6.89
N LYS A 62 -12.40 5.29 7.33
CA LYS A 62 -12.37 4.10 8.19
C LYS A 62 -13.09 2.88 7.62
N VAL A 63 -13.18 2.79 6.29
CA VAL A 63 -13.75 1.64 5.60
C VAL A 63 -12.66 0.61 5.38
N TYR A 64 -12.91 -0.62 5.83
CA TYR A 64 -12.06 -1.78 5.58
C TYR A 64 -12.31 -2.33 4.19
N PHE A 65 -11.23 -2.65 3.49
CA PHE A 65 -11.32 -3.40 2.25
C PHE A 65 -10.65 -4.73 2.40
N ASN A 66 -11.18 -5.70 1.66
CA ASN A 66 -10.64 -7.03 1.51
C ASN A 66 -10.57 -7.80 2.84
N SER A 67 -11.53 -7.56 3.73
CA SER A 67 -11.56 -8.25 5.04
C SER A 67 -11.82 -9.74 4.89
N GLU A 68 -12.67 -10.12 3.94
CA GLU A 68 -13.02 -11.51 3.63
C GLU A 68 -12.00 -12.21 2.71
N ASN A 69 -11.19 -11.45 1.97
CA ASN A 69 -10.24 -11.97 0.98
C ASN A 69 -8.78 -11.54 1.28
N ASN A 70 -8.44 -11.40 2.56
CA ASN A 70 -7.07 -11.15 3.01
C ASN A 70 -6.15 -12.37 2.77
N LYS A 71 -5.72 -12.55 1.52
CA LYS A 71 -4.80 -13.63 1.12
C LYS A 71 -3.39 -13.39 1.64
N PHE A 72 -3.00 -12.12 1.80
CA PHE A 72 -1.66 -11.74 2.22
C PHE A 72 -1.67 -11.15 3.63
N SER A 73 -1.76 -12.02 4.63
CA SER A 73 -1.79 -11.61 6.04
C SER A 73 -0.41 -11.38 6.68
N THR A 74 0.66 -11.88 6.05
CA THR A 74 2.04 -11.82 6.54
C THR A 74 2.90 -10.72 5.90
N VAL A 75 2.28 -9.78 5.20
CA VAL A 75 2.95 -8.63 4.57
C VAL A 75 2.98 -7.43 5.53
N PRO A 76 3.92 -6.47 5.39
CA PRO A 76 3.94 -5.29 6.25
C PRO A 76 2.76 -4.34 5.98
N LEU A 77 2.49 -3.51 6.98
CA LEU A 77 1.62 -2.34 6.83
C LEU A 77 2.26 -1.10 7.43
N ILE A 78 1.77 0.05 6.97
CA ILE A 78 1.91 1.32 7.66
C ILE A 78 0.52 1.80 8.08
N TYR A 79 0.43 2.32 9.29
CA TYR A 79 -0.78 2.95 9.82
C TYR A 79 -0.50 4.41 10.18
N PHE A 80 -1.55 5.22 10.17
CA PHE A 80 -1.50 6.64 10.48
C PHE A 80 -2.46 6.95 11.63
N SER A 81 -2.01 7.76 12.58
CA SER A 81 -2.79 8.21 13.74
C SER A 81 -2.43 9.66 14.07
N GLY A 82 -3.35 10.59 13.80
CA GLY A 82 -3.10 12.03 13.86
C GLY A 82 -1.89 12.41 13.02
N ASN A 83 -0.87 12.98 13.69
CA ASN A 83 0.39 13.39 13.07
C ASN A 83 1.50 12.33 13.14
N SER A 84 1.16 11.09 13.48
CA SER A 84 2.10 9.98 13.59
C SER A 84 1.84 8.89 12.55
N ALA A 85 2.90 8.16 12.22
CA ALA A 85 2.82 6.94 11.43
C ALA A 85 3.63 5.85 12.12
N GLY A 86 3.18 4.61 12.00
CA GLY A 86 3.90 3.46 12.50
C GLY A 86 3.82 2.29 11.54
N ILE A 87 4.74 1.35 11.69
CA ILE A 87 4.85 0.15 10.86
C ILE A 87 4.55 -1.08 11.72
N ARG A 88 3.94 -2.09 11.11
CA ARG A 88 3.89 -3.45 11.62
C ARG A 88 4.55 -4.37 10.61
N GLY A 89 5.26 -5.39 11.10
CA GLY A 89 5.96 -6.33 10.23
C GLY A 89 4.99 -7.20 9.45
N GLN A 90 3.82 -7.47 10.04
CA GLN A 90 2.78 -8.30 9.44
C GLN A 90 1.39 -7.71 9.65
N THR A 91 0.52 -7.76 8.64
CA THR A 91 -0.84 -7.20 8.74
C THR A 91 -1.71 -7.88 9.78
N LEU A 92 -1.48 -9.18 10.03
CA LEU A 92 -2.16 -9.93 11.07
C LEU A 92 -1.90 -9.38 12.50
N GLU A 93 -0.82 -8.62 12.71
CA GLU A 93 -0.51 -7.97 13.99
C GLU A 93 -1.39 -6.75 14.28
N TRP A 94 -2.00 -6.13 13.26
CA TRP A 94 -2.85 -4.96 13.46
C TRP A 94 -4.17 -5.31 14.12
N GLY A 95 -4.69 -6.52 13.93
CA GLY A 95 -5.95 -6.95 14.54
C GLY A 95 -7.17 -6.16 14.07
N ARG A 96 -7.05 -5.33 13.02
CA ARG A 96 -8.11 -4.46 12.48
C ARG A 96 -8.64 -3.47 13.52
N ASP A 97 -7.74 -2.87 14.28
CA ASP A 97 -8.08 -1.77 15.17
C ASP A 97 -8.48 -0.51 14.38
N THR A 98 -9.68 0.03 14.65
CA THR A 98 -10.19 1.30 14.10
C THR A 98 -9.72 2.54 14.87
N GLY A 99 -8.95 2.36 15.94
CA GLY A 99 -8.36 3.46 16.73
C GLY A 99 -7.37 4.30 15.93
N VAL A 100 -6.75 3.72 14.90
CA VAL A 100 -5.95 4.45 13.91
C VAL A 100 -6.85 5.12 12.86
N ASP A 101 -6.31 6.08 12.12
CA ASP A 101 -7.09 6.83 11.13
C ASP A 101 -7.14 6.13 9.78
N MET A 102 -6.00 5.56 9.35
CA MET A 102 -5.82 4.94 8.04
C MET A 102 -4.76 3.85 8.11
N VAL A 103 -4.90 2.82 7.28
CA VAL A 103 -3.93 1.71 7.17
C VAL A 103 -3.77 1.30 5.72
N ILE A 104 -2.54 1.00 5.31
CA ILE A 104 -2.27 0.42 4.00
C ILE A 104 -1.23 -0.69 4.12
N ALA A 105 -1.57 -1.88 3.61
CA ALA A 105 -0.68 -3.02 3.57
C ALA A 105 -0.14 -3.27 2.18
N ASN A 106 1.16 -3.57 2.10
CA ASN A 106 1.86 -3.76 0.85
C ASN A 106 2.96 -4.81 0.95
N GLN A 107 3.46 -5.23 -0.21
CA GLN A 107 4.50 -6.25 -0.31
C GLN A 107 5.89 -5.65 -0.10
N GLY A 108 6.69 -6.30 0.76
CA GLY A 108 8.10 -5.96 1.01
C GLY A 108 8.27 -4.87 2.07
N LEU A 109 8.83 -5.23 3.23
CA LEU A 109 9.25 -4.25 4.23
C LEU A 109 10.65 -3.79 3.84
N LEU A 110 10.80 -2.57 3.31
CA LEU A 110 12.10 -2.12 2.80
C LEU A 110 13.08 -1.80 3.93
N LEU A 111 12.63 -0.96 4.87
CA LEU A 111 13.44 -0.44 5.97
C LEU A 111 12.67 -0.50 7.29
N LEU A 112 13.35 -0.87 8.37
CA LEU A 112 12.82 -0.75 9.73
C LEU A 112 13.96 -0.43 10.71
N GLY A 113 13.78 0.62 11.51
CA GLY A 113 14.79 1.03 12.50
C GLY A 113 16.16 1.36 11.89
N GLY A 114 16.20 1.81 10.63
CA GLY A 114 17.44 2.09 9.89
C GLY A 114 18.12 0.88 9.27
N ASN A 115 17.54 -0.32 9.39
CA ASN A 115 18.07 -1.54 8.79
C ASN A 115 17.30 -1.90 7.52
N ILE A 116 18.02 -2.43 6.53
CA ILE A 116 17.42 -3.03 5.32
C ILE A 116 16.77 -4.35 5.71
N MET A 117 15.48 -4.46 5.41
CA MET A 117 14.65 -5.59 5.80
C MET A 117 14.28 -6.49 4.61
N PHE A 118 14.37 -5.98 3.38
CA PHE A 118 14.03 -6.72 2.16
C PHE A 118 15.25 -6.90 1.26
N GLY A 119 15.74 -8.13 1.15
CA GLY A 119 16.87 -8.51 0.28
C GLY A 119 16.45 -9.08 -1.08
N GLY A 120 15.15 -9.09 -1.39
CA GLY A 120 14.58 -9.79 -2.54
C GLY A 120 13.76 -11.00 -2.14
N ASP A 121 12.96 -11.49 -3.09
CA ASP A 121 12.22 -12.73 -2.99
C ASP A 121 12.18 -13.41 -4.38
N GLY A 122 11.56 -14.58 -4.47
CA GLY A 122 11.42 -15.32 -5.72
C GLY A 122 10.41 -14.71 -6.71
N ASP A 123 9.81 -13.55 -6.42
CA ASP A 123 8.83 -12.93 -7.31
C ASP A 123 9.56 -12.13 -8.42
N PRO A 124 9.49 -12.57 -9.70
CA PRO A 124 10.16 -11.89 -10.80
C PRO A 124 9.66 -10.44 -10.99
N LYS A 125 8.42 -10.11 -10.59
CA LYS A 125 7.89 -8.75 -10.68
C LYS A 125 8.58 -7.81 -9.69
N LYS A 126 9.05 -8.32 -8.54
CA LYS A 126 9.82 -7.54 -7.56
C LYS A 126 11.30 -7.51 -7.88
N GLY A 127 11.82 -8.58 -8.50
CA GLY A 127 13.20 -8.71 -8.97
C GLY A 127 13.52 -7.98 -10.29
N SER A 128 12.53 -7.54 -11.06
CA SER A 128 12.75 -6.75 -12.29
C SER A 128 13.00 -5.27 -11.97
N LYS A 129 13.67 -4.50 -12.84
CA LYS A 129 13.81 -3.05 -12.66
C LYS A 129 12.58 -2.28 -13.14
N GLY A 130 12.20 -1.23 -12.43
CA GLY A 130 11.06 -0.37 -12.78
C GLY A 130 10.94 0.85 -11.86
N GLY A 131 9.77 1.52 -11.92
CA GLY A 131 9.40 2.51 -10.91
C GLY A 131 8.85 1.83 -9.66
N ARG A 132 9.44 2.10 -8.49
CA ARG A 132 9.09 1.49 -7.21
C ARG A 132 8.56 2.53 -6.24
N SER A 133 7.24 2.57 -6.11
CA SER A 133 6.57 3.44 -5.13
C SER A 133 6.85 2.98 -3.71
N PHE A 134 6.99 3.94 -2.79
CA PHE A 134 7.10 3.66 -1.36
C PHE A 134 6.31 4.67 -0.53
N VAL A 135 6.04 4.27 0.71
CA VAL A 135 5.56 5.14 1.78
C VAL A 135 6.29 4.75 3.07
N GLY A 136 6.69 5.73 3.86
CA GLY A 136 7.41 5.51 5.11
C GLY A 136 7.46 6.76 5.98
N ASN A 137 8.15 6.68 7.10
CA ASN A 137 8.38 7.82 7.98
C ASN A 137 9.78 7.80 8.61
N LYS A 138 10.28 8.99 8.94
CA LYS A 138 11.48 9.20 9.76
C LYS A 138 11.18 10.29 10.78
N GLY A 139 11.16 9.93 12.06
CA GLY A 139 10.64 10.81 13.11
C GLY A 139 9.21 11.23 12.79
N ASN A 140 8.95 12.54 12.80
CA ASN A 140 7.63 13.11 12.53
C ASN A 140 7.38 13.44 11.04
N THR A 141 8.31 13.08 10.15
CA THR A 141 8.17 13.34 8.71
C THR A 141 7.72 12.09 7.99
N ALA A 142 6.64 12.18 7.22
CA ALA A 142 6.20 11.13 6.30
C ALA A 142 6.84 11.34 4.92
N TYR A 143 7.19 10.24 4.26
CA TYR A 143 7.80 10.22 2.94
C TYR A 143 6.95 9.36 2.02
N ILE A 144 6.72 9.87 0.82
CA ILE A 144 6.22 9.11 -0.32
C ILE A 144 7.12 9.41 -1.51
N GLY A 145 7.23 8.48 -2.43
CA GLY A 145 8.01 8.70 -3.64
C GLY A 145 8.09 7.47 -4.52
N VAL A 146 8.86 7.61 -5.59
CA VAL A 146 9.13 6.54 -6.54
C VAL A 146 10.63 6.45 -6.73
N VAL A 147 11.22 5.28 -6.49
CA VAL A 147 12.60 4.98 -6.88
C VAL A 147 12.57 4.49 -8.32
N HIS A 148 13.28 5.17 -9.22
CA HIS A 148 13.31 4.84 -10.64
C HIS A 148 14.43 3.85 -10.96
N ASN A 149 14.19 2.99 -11.95
CA ASN A 149 15.16 2.01 -12.47
C ASN A 149 15.73 1.09 -11.37
N ALA A 150 14.87 0.63 -10.46
CA ALA A 150 15.25 -0.20 -9.33
C ALA A 150 14.37 -1.46 -9.22
N THR A 151 14.95 -2.53 -8.70
CA THR A 151 14.21 -3.63 -8.09
C THR A 151 13.63 -3.21 -6.74
N VAL A 152 12.73 -4.00 -6.16
CA VAL A 152 12.21 -3.73 -4.82
C VAL A 152 13.33 -3.77 -3.77
N ALA A 153 14.29 -4.70 -3.90
CA ALA A 153 15.44 -4.79 -3.01
C ALA A 153 16.40 -3.60 -3.17
N GLU A 154 16.74 -3.22 -4.41
CA GLU A 154 17.57 -2.03 -4.68
C GLU A 154 16.94 -0.75 -4.12
N SER A 155 15.60 -0.66 -4.12
CA SER A 155 14.89 0.50 -3.57
C SER A 155 15.19 0.70 -2.09
N ALA A 156 15.40 -0.37 -1.31
CA ALA A 156 15.73 -0.24 0.12
C ALA A 156 17.08 0.44 0.37
N TYR A 157 18.04 0.35 -0.55
CA TYR A 157 19.35 0.99 -0.43
C TYR A 157 19.33 2.48 -0.82
N ALA A 158 18.27 2.94 -1.49
CA ALA A 158 18.12 4.33 -1.93
C ALA A 158 17.34 5.20 -0.93
N LEU A 159 16.72 4.60 0.10
CA LEU A 159 15.89 5.23 1.11
C LEU A 159 16.66 5.46 2.42
#